data_AF-A0A9D7Y7X7-F1
#
_entry.id   AF-A0A9D7Y7X7-F1
#
_cell.length_a   1.000
_cell.length_b   1.000
_cell.length_c   1.000
_cell.angle_alpha   90.00
_cell.angle_beta   90.00
_cell.angle_gamma   90.00
#
_symmetry.space_group_name_H-M   'P 1'
#
loop_
_entity.id
_entity.type
_entity.pdbx_description
1 polymer ?
#
loop_
_entity_poly.entity_id
_entity_poly.type
_entity_poly.pdbx_seq_one_letter_code
_entity_poly.pdbx_strand_id
1 'polypeptide(L)'
;MKTYFLVLSILFSALFITGCSKEDGVKTKTELLTSGGWRLENKQVKIGAGNWTDVTSGIAACKKDDAISYSTPSTYTVTEGASKCNVADPTTVETGTWALWTTKANLM
;
A
#
# COMPACT_ATOMS: atom_id res chain seq x y z
N MET A 1 -5.93 -53.32 -20.88
CA MET A 1 -6.03 -51.88 -21.22
C MET A 1 -7.05 -51.09 -20.39
N LYS A 2 -7.89 -51.71 -19.52
CA LYS A 2 -8.83 -50.97 -18.66
C LYS A 2 -8.26 -50.54 -17.29
N THR A 3 -7.19 -51.18 -16.84
CA THR A 3 -6.53 -50.90 -15.54
C THR A 3 -5.55 -49.73 -15.61
N TYR A 4 -4.91 -49.48 -16.76
CA TYR A 4 -3.97 -48.36 -16.94
C TYR A 4 -4.66 -46.99 -17.02
N PHE A 5 -5.93 -46.97 -17.48
CA PHE A 5 -6.71 -45.73 -17.58
C PHE A 5 -7.13 -45.19 -16.19
N LEU A 6 -7.33 -46.09 -15.22
CA LEU A 6 -7.62 -45.72 -13.83
C LEU A 6 -6.38 -45.20 -13.09
N VAL A 7 -5.19 -45.76 -13.37
CA VAL A 7 -3.94 -45.34 -12.72
C VAL A 7 -3.48 -43.97 -13.21
N LEU A 8 -3.70 -43.63 -14.48
CA LEU A 8 -3.35 -42.31 -15.05
C LEU A 8 -4.27 -41.18 -14.55
N SER A 9 -5.51 -41.51 -14.18
CA SER A 9 -6.47 -40.54 -13.62
C SER A 9 -6.17 -40.14 -12.17
N ILE A 10 -5.47 -40.98 -11.42
CA ILE A 10 -5.12 -40.72 -10.00
C ILE A 10 -3.89 -39.81 -9.89
N LEU A 11 -2.96 -39.86 -10.86
CA LEU A 11 -1.74 -39.07 -10.85
C LEU A 11 -1.97 -37.59 -11.22
N PHE A 12 -3.08 -37.26 -11.90
CA PHE A 12 -3.39 -35.89 -12.33
C PHE A 12 -4.07 -35.02 -11.25
N SER A 13 -4.62 -35.64 -10.19
CA SER A 13 -5.32 -34.89 -9.12
C SER A 13 -4.41 -34.40 -7.99
N ALA A 14 -3.12 -34.77 -8.00
CA ALA A 14 -2.18 -34.40 -6.94
C ALA A 14 -1.53 -33.00 -7.11
N LEU A 15 -1.87 -32.26 -8.17
CA LEU A 15 -1.21 -30.98 -8.52
C LEU A 15 -1.98 -29.71 -8.10
N PHE A 16 -3.13 -29.83 -7.42
CA PHE A 16 -4.01 -28.68 -7.15
C PHE A 16 -4.10 -28.21 -5.69
N ILE A 17 -3.16 -28.61 -4.81
CA ILE A 17 -3.18 -28.19 -3.40
C ILE A 17 -1.95 -27.37 -3.01
N THR A 18 -1.57 -26.39 -3.83
CA THR A 18 -0.87 -25.21 -3.28
C THR A 18 -1.92 -24.29 -2.66
N GLY A 19 -2.53 -24.76 -1.57
CA GLY A 19 -3.33 -23.91 -0.71
C GLY A 19 -2.46 -22.77 -0.23
N CYS A 20 -2.78 -21.56 -0.65
CA CYS A 20 -2.18 -20.36 -0.11
C CYS A 20 -2.61 -20.28 1.35
N SER A 21 -1.78 -20.80 2.27
CA SER A 21 -1.93 -20.58 3.70
C SER A 21 -1.86 -19.07 3.89
N LYS A 22 -3.02 -18.44 4.06
CA LYS A 22 -3.05 -17.10 4.63
C LYS A 22 -2.61 -17.32 6.06
N GLU A 23 -1.35 -17.05 6.34
CA GLU A 23 -0.93 -16.90 7.72
C GLU A 23 -1.67 -15.67 8.24
N ASP A 24 -2.82 -15.91 8.88
CA ASP A 24 -3.67 -14.89 9.49
C ASP A 24 -3.02 -14.35 10.79
N GLY A 25 -1.70 -14.12 10.75
CA GLY A 25 -0.96 -13.43 11.79
C GLY A 25 -1.32 -11.95 11.79
N VAL A 26 -1.38 -11.36 12.98
CA VAL A 26 -1.54 -9.91 13.12
C VAL A 26 -0.32 -9.24 12.48
N LYS A 27 -0.52 -8.56 11.35
CA LYS A 27 0.52 -7.77 10.69
C LYS A 27 1.08 -6.71 11.63
N THR A 28 2.39 -6.62 11.69
CA THR A 28 3.12 -5.52 12.33
C THR A 28 2.81 -4.19 11.64
N LYS A 29 3.06 -3.07 12.34
CA LYS A 29 2.87 -1.73 11.75
C LYS A 29 3.72 -1.51 10.51
N THR A 30 4.94 -2.06 10.49
CA THR A 30 5.81 -2.02 9.32
C THR A 30 5.19 -2.78 8.16
N GLU A 31 4.72 -4.01 8.38
CA GLU A 31 4.07 -4.80 7.32
C GLU A 31 2.81 -4.10 6.80
N LEU A 32 2.03 -3.45 7.66
CA LEU A 32 0.89 -2.65 7.22
C LEU A 32 1.35 -1.47 6.35
N LEU A 33 2.33 -0.69 6.82
CA LEU A 33 2.86 0.47 6.11
C LEU A 33 3.42 0.11 4.74
N THR A 34 4.16 -0.99 4.63
CA THR A 34 4.86 -1.42 3.41
C THR A 34 4.08 -2.42 2.56
N SER A 35 2.81 -2.72 2.92
CA SER A 35 2.00 -3.69 2.17
C SER A 35 1.45 -3.16 0.84
N GLY A 36 1.56 -1.86 0.58
CA GLY A 36 1.07 -1.23 -0.64
C GLY A 36 1.34 0.28 -0.69
N GLY A 37 0.76 0.92 -1.71
CA GLY A 37 0.80 2.37 -1.89
C GLY A 37 -0.38 3.05 -1.21
N TRP A 38 -0.13 4.21 -0.61
CA TRP A 38 -1.11 5.02 0.10
C TRP A 38 -1.51 6.22 -0.76
N ARG A 39 -2.81 6.46 -0.89
CA ARG A 39 -3.36 7.63 -1.60
C ARG A 39 -4.17 8.47 -0.62
N LEU A 40 -4.25 9.77 -0.89
CA LEU A 40 -5.06 10.67 -0.09
C LEU A 40 -6.54 10.33 -0.25
N GLU A 41 -7.19 9.96 0.85
CA GLU A 41 -8.65 9.78 0.92
C GLU A 41 -9.35 11.06 1.40
N ASN A 42 -8.89 11.61 2.51
CA ASN A 42 -9.50 12.76 3.17
C ASN A 42 -8.46 13.63 3.89
N LYS A 43 -8.65 14.95 3.90
CA LYS A 43 -7.88 15.90 4.70
C LYS A 43 -8.82 16.76 5.55
N GLN A 44 -8.64 16.69 6.86
CA GLN A 44 -9.37 17.53 7.81
C GLN A 44 -8.42 18.44 8.57
N VAL A 45 -8.89 19.63 8.91
CA VAL A 45 -8.16 20.61 9.70
C VAL A 45 -9.01 21.00 10.91
N LYS A 46 -8.36 21.15 12.06
CA LYS A 46 -8.96 21.67 13.29
C LYS A 46 -8.14 22.86 13.77
N ILE A 47 -8.78 24.01 13.95
CA ILE A 47 -8.14 25.24 14.44
C ILE A 47 -8.51 25.41 15.91
N GLY A 48 -7.51 25.34 16.80
CA GLY A 48 -7.69 25.45 18.25
C GLY A 48 -8.69 24.42 18.78
N ALA A 49 -9.68 24.91 19.55
CA ALA A 49 -10.74 24.09 20.11
C ALA A 49 -11.97 23.91 19.18
N GLY A 50 -11.90 24.36 17.93
CA GLY A 50 -13.01 24.27 16.96
C GLY A 50 -13.33 22.83 16.50
N ASN A 51 -14.26 22.67 15.56
CA ASN A 51 -14.58 21.37 14.97
C ASN A 51 -13.57 20.99 13.87
N TRP A 52 -13.51 19.69 13.52
CA TRP A 52 -12.82 19.24 12.32
C TRP A 52 -13.59 19.70 11.08
N THR A 53 -12.89 20.33 10.16
CA THR A 53 -13.43 20.77 8.87
C THR A 53 -12.72 20.04 7.76
N ASP A 54 -13.49 19.45 6.85
CA ASP A 54 -12.98 18.85 5.63
C ASP A 54 -12.46 19.94 4.69
N VAL A 55 -11.21 19.79 4.23
CA VAL A 55 -10.56 20.68 3.26
C VAL A 55 -10.09 19.94 2.02
N THR A 56 -10.55 18.70 1.83
CA THR A 56 -10.14 17.81 0.73
C THR A 56 -10.51 18.41 -0.62
N SER A 57 -11.64 19.12 -0.71
CA SER A 57 -12.08 19.79 -1.95
C SER A 57 -11.08 20.82 -2.47
N GLY A 58 -10.33 21.49 -1.59
CA GLY A 58 -9.32 22.48 -1.95
C GLY A 58 -8.02 21.90 -2.51
N ILE A 59 -7.85 20.57 -2.50
CA ILE A 59 -6.67 19.90 -3.04
C ILE A 59 -6.91 19.61 -4.53
N ALA A 60 -5.92 19.94 -5.37
CA ALA A 60 -5.99 19.67 -6.80
C ALA A 60 -6.22 18.17 -7.06
N ALA A 61 -7.05 17.84 -8.06
CA ALA A 61 -7.37 16.44 -8.37
C ALA A 61 -6.11 15.60 -8.63
N CYS A 62 -5.14 16.20 -9.32
CA CYS A 62 -3.82 15.63 -9.61
C CYS A 62 -2.93 15.37 -8.38
N LYS A 63 -3.24 15.94 -7.22
CA LYS A 63 -2.55 15.63 -5.95
C LYS A 63 -3.29 14.60 -5.10
N LYS A 64 -4.56 14.31 -5.44
CA LYS A 64 -5.35 13.29 -4.75
C LYS A 64 -5.05 11.90 -5.27
N ASP A 65 -4.54 11.78 -6.49
CA ASP A 65 -4.16 10.50 -7.07
C ASP A 65 -2.68 10.14 -6.93
N ASP A 66 -1.84 11.08 -6.46
CA ASP A 66 -0.48 10.79 -5.99
C ASP A 66 -0.48 9.65 -4.97
N ALA A 67 0.51 8.76 -5.11
CA ALA A 67 0.68 7.60 -4.25
C ALA A 67 2.02 7.66 -3.51
N ILE A 68 2.00 7.38 -2.21
CA ILE A 68 3.19 7.21 -1.37
C ILE A 68 3.41 5.73 -1.15
N SER A 69 4.57 5.22 -1.57
CA SER A 69 4.94 3.82 -1.36
C SER A 69 6.10 3.73 -0.39
N TYR A 70 5.93 2.97 0.70
CA TYR A 70 6.96 2.72 1.70
C TYR A 70 7.57 1.34 1.48
N SER A 71 8.89 1.26 1.49
CA SER A 71 9.66 0.04 1.23
C SER A 71 10.64 -0.24 2.37
N THR A 72 10.97 -1.52 2.55
CA THR A 72 12.08 -1.95 3.40
C THR A 72 13.37 -2.12 2.58
N PRO A 73 14.54 -1.68 3.07
CA PRO A 73 14.76 -0.99 4.34
C PRO A 73 14.48 0.53 4.21
N SER A 74 13.52 1.03 4.99
CA SER A 74 13.33 2.44 5.35
C SER A 74 13.38 3.50 4.23
N THR A 75 12.92 3.21 3.01
CA THR A 75 12.78 4.21 1.93
C THR A 75 11.33 4.43 1.54
N TYR A 76 10.99 5.63 1.10
CA TYR A 76 9.69 5.91 0.48
C TYR A 76 9.85 6.65 -0.83
N THR A 77 8.81 6.55 -1.65
CA THR A 77 8.69 7.27 -2.92
C THR A 77 7.30 7.88 -3.03
N VAL A 78 7.20 9.07 -3.62
CA VAL A 78 5.94 9.68 -4.03
C VAL A 78 5.90 9.70 -5.54
N THR A 79 4.87 9.08 -6.10
CA THR A 79 4.64 9.04 -7.53
C THR A 79 3.35 9.75 -7.88
N GLU A 80 3.39 10.61 -8.89
CA GLU A 80 2.16 11.17 -9.44
C GLU A 80 1.29 10.09 -10.05
N GLY A 81 -0.02 10.28 -9.91
CA GLY A 81 -1.03 9.39 -10.47
C GLY A 81 -1.17 9.53 -11.98
N ALA A 82 -2.31 9.05 -12.51
CA ALA A 82 -2.62 9.18 -13.93
C ALA A 82 -2.81 10.65 -14.35
N SER A 83 -3.25 11.49 -13.42
CA SER A 83 -3.49 12.92 -13.65
C SER A 83 -2.33 13.73 -13.10
N LYS A 84 -1.22 13.89 -13.84
CA LYS A 84 -0.10 14.73 -13.38
C LYS A 84 -0.53 16.18 -13.17
N CYS A 85 0.03 16.85 -12.15
CA CYS A 85 -0.21 18.29 -11.98
C CYS A 85 0.58 19.13 -12.98
N ASN A 86 1.74 18.64 -13.39
CA ASN A 86 2.56 19.21 -14.44
C ASN A 86 3.06 18.09 -15.35
N VAL A 87 2.73 18.18 -16.62
CA VAL A 87 3.10 17.15 -17.61
C VAL A 87 4.61 17.01 -17.81
N ALA A 88 5.38 18.05 -17.47
CA ALA A 88 6.84 18.03 -17.55
C ALA A 88 7.51 17.32 -16.36
N ASP A 89 6.78 17.09 -15.26
CA ASP A 89 7.35 16.48 -14.07
C ASP A 89 7.62 14.98 -14.31
N PRO A 90 8.71 14.43 -13.75
CA PRO A 90 8.90 12.98 -13.72
C PRO A 90 7.75 12.33 -12.94
N THR A 91 7.47 11.04 -13.21
CA THR A 91 6.41 10.34 -12.46
C THR A 91 6.75 10.22 -10.98
N THR A 92 8.01 9.97 -10.62
CA THR A 92 8.46 10.03 -9.23
C THR A 92 8.87 11.47 -8.91
N VAL A 93 8.12 12.11 -8.02
CA VAL A 93 8.32 13.52 -7.65
C VAL A 93 9.07 13.69 -6.33
N GLU A 94 9.13 12.64 -5.51
CA GLU A 94 9.85 12.67 -4.23
C GLU A 94 10.37 11.29 -3.85
N THR A 95 11.54 11.25 -3.20
CA THR A 95 12.08 10.07 -2.54
C THR A 95 12.70 10.46 -1.21
N GLY A 96 12.71 9.54 -0.25
CA GLY A 96 13.28 9.81 1.06
C GLY A 96 13.39 8.57 1.93
N THR A 97 13.71 8.80 3.20
CA THR A 97 13.77 7.74 4.22
C THR A 97 12.62 7.86 5.22
N TRP A 98 12.23 6.75 5.83
CA TRP A 98 11.20 6.72 6.85
C TRP A 98 11.61 5.88 8.07
N ALA A 99 11.05 6.24 9.22
CA ALA A 99 11.13 5.47 10.45
C ALA A 99 9.76 5.44 11.14
N LEU A 100 9.42 4.31 11.76
CA LEU A 100 8.23 4.19 12.61
C LEU A 100 8.64 4.28 14.07
N TRP A 101 8.12 5.31 14.75
CA TRP A 101 8.32 5.48 16.17
C TRP A 101 7.15 4.90 16.95
N THR A 102 7.44 4.06 17.95
CA THR A 102 6.42 3.45 18.81
C THR A 102 6.05 4.32 20.01
N THR A 103 6.86 5.34 20.31
CA THR A 103 6.63 6.30 21.40
C THR A 103 6.77 7.72 20.91
N LYS A 104 6.00 8.64 21.53
CA LYS A 104 6.08 10.08 21.22
C LYS A 104 7.44 10.70 21.54
N ALA A 105 8.24 10.06 22.40
CA ALA A 105 9.56 10.57 22.83
C ALA A 105 10.58 10.69 21.69
N ASN A 106 10.34 10.03 20.56
CA ASN A 106 11.25 10.04 19.40
C ASN A 106 10.77 10.97 18.27
N LEU A 107 9.69 11.73 18.48
CA LEU A 107 9.31 12.85 17.62
C LEU A 107 10.02 14.10 18.15
N MET A 108 11.27 14.29 17.75
CA MET A 108 12.02 15.54 17.99
C MET A 108 11.79 16.51 16.84
#